data_AF-A0A970S7P1-F1
#
_entry.id   AF-A0A970S7P1-F1
#
_cell.length_a   1.000
_cell.length_b   1.000
_cell.length_c   1.000
_cell.angle_alpha   90.00
_cell.angle_beta   90.00
_cell.angle_gamma   90.00
#
_symmetry.space_group_name_H-M   'P 1'
#
loop_
_entity.id
_entity.type
_entity.pdbx_description
1 polymer ?
#
loop_
_entity_poly.entity_id
_entity_poly.type
_entity_poly.pdbx_seq_one_letter_code
_entity_poly.pdbx_strand_id
1 'polypeptide(L)'
;KGNVEQIGSPREVYEKPATPFVFDFLGQANRFEGQHHNGFVQIGEDRVQLLNQPNAPQGDVIAFARPDELHIHAQPQENCIQATFLREVWIAGKVVAELQDRQGNLIEIALSAEEAKLHQFRPNQTVWLSVSTLHLFENQVA
;
A
#
# COMPACT_ATOMS: atom_id res chain seq x y z
N LYS A 1 18.26 12.08 14.38
CA LYS A 1 18.16 13.55 14.56
C LYS A 1 16.99 13.80 15.49
N GLY A 2 17.09 14.72 16.45
CA GLY A 2 16.05 14.99 17.45
C GLY A 2 15.08 16.10 17.03
N ASN A 3 14.59 16.07 15.79
CA ASN A 3 13.67 17.07 15.26
C ASN A 3 12.23 16.55 15.35
N VAL A 4 11.29 17.45 15.57
CA VAL A 4 9.86 17.12 15.49
C VAL A 4 9.44 17.11 14.03
N GLU A 5 8.99 15.95 13.54
CA GLU A 5 8.59 15.77 12.14
C GLU A 5 7.18 16.32 11.86
N GLN A 6 6.24 16.16 12.80
CA GLN A 6 4.88 16.68 12.69
C GLN A 6 4.24 16.86 14.08
N ILE A 7 3.40 17.87 14.22
CA ILE A 7 2.57 18.12 15.41
C ILE A 7 1.10 18.10 14.98
N GLY A 8 0.27 17.37 15.71
CA GLY A 8 -1.16 17.27 15.49
C GLY A 8 -1.81 16.32 16.50
N SER A 9 -3.15 16.21 16.46
CA SER A 9 -3.86 15.17 17.20
C SER A 9 -3.49 13.76 16.68
N PRO A 10 -3.66 12.69 17.49
CA PRO A 10 -3.37 11.33 17.05
C PRO A 10 -4.05 10.94 15.73
N ARG A 11 -5.28 11.42 15.53
CA ARG A 11 -6.03 11.20 14.30
C ARG A 11 -5.43 11.95 13.11
N GLU A 12 -5.08 13.22 13.29
CA GLU A 12 -4.51 14.04 12.20
C GLU A 12 -3.16 13.51 11.72
N VAL A 13 -2.26 13.15 12.64
CA VAL A 13 -0.94 12.62 12.25
C VAL A 13 -1.04 11.24 11.59
N TYR A 14 -2.08 10.47 11.90
CA TYR A 14 -2.36 9.17 11.28
C TYR A 14 -3.01 9.29 9.91
N GLU A 15 -4.07 10.11 9.78
CA GLU A 15 -4.85 10.28 8.54
C GLU A 15 -4.16 11.21 7.52
N LYS A 16 -3.34 12.16 8.00
CA LYS A 16 -2.66 13.16 7.15
C LYS A 16 -1.18 13.31 7.56
N PRO A 17 -0.38 12.25 7.44
CA PRO A 17 1.05 12.31 7.69
C PRO A 17 1.74 13.26 6.69
N ALA A 18 2.59 14.14 7.20
CA ALA A 18 3.28 15.17 6.42
C ALA A 18 4.54 14.64 5.72
N THR A 19 5.11 13.54 6.21
CA THR A 19 6.35 12.97 5.66
C THR A 19 6.24 11.44 5.53
N PRO A 20 7.04 10.82 4.63
CA PRO A 20 7.15 9.37 4.53
C PRO A 20 7.48 8.71 5.87
N PHE A 21 8.37 9.34 6.65
CA PHE A 21 8.76 8.86 7.96
C PHE A 21 7.58 8.82 8.93
N VAL A 22 6.76 9.88 8.98
CA VAL A 22 5.57 9.89 9.85
C VAL A 22 4.55 8.84 9.39
N PHE A 23 4.37 8.65 8.07
CA PHE A 23 3.47 7.63 7.51
C PHE A 23 3.88 6.23 7.97
N ASP A 24 5.15 5.88 7.75
CA ASP A 24 5.75 4.57 8.04
C ASP A 24 5.86 4.31 9.55
N PHE A 25 6.13 5.34 10.35
CA PHE A 25 6.25 5.22 11.79
C PHE A 25 4.89 5.01 12.48
N LEU A 26 3.84 5.65 11.98
CA LEU A 26 2.51 5.61 12.59
C LEU A 26 1.66 4.48 12.01
N GLY A 27 1.84 3.29 12.58
CA GLY A 27 1.07 2.10 12.23
C GLY A 27 1.63 1.36 11.01
N GLN A 28 0.98 0.26 10.62
CA GLN A 28 1.40 -0.53 9.47
C GLN A 28 1.18 0.24 8.17
N ALA A 29 2.12 0.12 7.24
CA ALA A 29 2.04 0.70 5.91
C ALA A 29 2.78 -0.20 4.91
N ASN A 30 2.24 -0.26 3.69
CA ASN A 30 2.90 -0.83 2.55
C ASN A 30 3.59 0.27 1.77
N ARG A 31 4.90 0.14 1.57
CA ARG A 31 5.72 1.11 0.84
C ARG A 31 6.00 0.60 -0.57
N PHE A 32 5.74 1.43 -1.56
CA PHE A 32 5.99 1.15 -2.96
C PHE A 32 6.87 2.25 -3.55
N GLU A 33 7.98 1.85 -4.18
CA GLU A 33 8.77 2.77 -4.99
C GLU A 33 8.22 2.80 -6.40
N GLY A 34 8.13 3.99 -6.99
CA GLY A 34 7.58 4.12 -8.32
C GLY A 34 7.82 5.48 -8.97
N GLN A 35 7.29 5.61 -10.18
CA GLN A 35 7.30 6.85 -10.94
C GLN A 35 5.88 7.34 -11.20
N HIS A 36 5.58 8.57 -10.83
CA HIS A 36 4.29 9.21 -11.11
C HIS A 36 4.39 10.11 -12.34
N HIS A 37 3.60 9.81 -13.36
CA HIS A 37 3.48 10.62 -14.55
C HIS A 37 2.06 10.54 -15.14
N ASN A 38 1.49 11.68 -15.54
CA ASN A 38 0.18 11.79 -16.18
C ASN A 38 -0.96 11.07 -15.42
N GLY A 39 -0.97 11.15 -14.09
CA GLY A 39 -2.01 10.53 -13.26
C GLY A 39 -1.88 9.02 -13.09
N PHE A 40 -0.74 8.44 -13.46
CA PHE A 40 -0.43 7.03 -13.25
C PHE A 40 0.86 6.86 -12.46
N VAL A 41 0.82 5.98 -11.46
CA VAL A 41 2.00 5.55 -10.72
C VAL A 41 2.44 4.21 -11.26
N GLN A 42 3.64 4.16 -11.80
CA GLN A 42 4.31 2.94 -12.24
C GLN A 42 5.07 2.33 -11.06
N ILE A 43 4.70 1.13 -10.62
CA ILE A 43 5.33 0.38 -9.52
C ILE A 43 5.90 -0.90 -10.12
N GLY A 44 7.22 -0.93 -10.32
CA GLY A 44 7.84 -2.00 -11.12
C GLY A 44 7.22 -2.07 -12.52
N GLU A 45 6.61 -3.21 -12.85
CA GLU A 45 5.91 -3.43 -14.13
C GLU A 45 4.41 -3.11 -14.07
N ASP A 46 3.86 -2.88 -12.88
CA ASP A 46 2.44 -2.64 -12.68
C ASP A 46 2.11 -1.14 -12.70
N ARG A 47 0.90 -0.80 -13.13
CA ARG A 47 0.44 0.59 -13.25
C ARG A 47 -0.84 0.81 -12.46
N VAL A 48 -0.82 1.78 -11.57
CA VAL A 48 -1.98 2.18 -10.76
C VAL A 48 -2.42 3.58 -11.16
N GLN A 49 -3.70 3.76 -11.46
CA GLN A 49 -4.26 5.07 -11.72
C GLN A 49 -4.44 5.83 -10.41
N LEU A 50 -3.93 7.06 -10.35
CA LEU A 50 -4.13 7.93 -9.20
C LEU A 50 -5.44 8.71 -9.37
N LEU A 51 -6.41 8.43 -8.51
CA LEU A 51 -7.71 9.10 -8.54
C LEU A 51 -7.72 10.31 -7.61
N ASN A 52 -8.20 11.45 -8.12
CA ASN A 52 -8.53 12.64 -7.33
C ASN A 52 -7.37 13.29 -6.54
N GLN A 53 -6.13 13.22 -7.03
CA GLN A 53 -4.96 13.87 -6.41
C GLN A 53 -4.19 14.77 -7.41
N PRO A 54 -4.74 15.96 -7.75
CA PRO A 54 -4.14 16.83 -8.77
C PRO A 54 -2.78 17.41 -8.36
N ASN A 55 -2.50 17.48 -7.07
CA ASN A 55 -1.26 18.05 -6.52
C ASN A 55 -0.23 16.98 -6.11
N ALA A 56 -0.43 15.73 -6.51
CA ALA A 56 0.52 14.67 -6.19
C ALA A 56 1.88 14.91 -6.90
N PRO A 57 3.01 14.64 -6.21
CA PRO A 57 4.33 14.88 -6.75
C PRO A 57 4.58 14.06 -8.02
N GLN A 58 5.33 14.61 -8.97
CA GLN A 58 5.66 13.98 -10.26
C GLN A 58 7.08 13.41 -10.24
N GLY A 59 7.38 12.47 -11.14
CA GLY A 59 8.71 11.85 -11.24
C GLY A 59 8.88 10.70 -10.26
N ASP A 60 10.08 10.53 -9.71
CA ASP A 60 10.37 9.48 -8.73
C ASP A 60 9.64 9.77 -7.41
N VAL A 61 8.79 8.84 -6.99
CA VAL A 61 7.94 8.98 -5.80
C VAL A 61 8.04 7.75 -4.90
N ILE A 62 7.71 7.95 -3.64
CA ILE A 62 7.40 6.87 -2.71
C ILE A 62 5.90 6.92 -2.47
N ALA A 63 5.23 5.80 -2.73
CA ALA A 63 3.81 5.65 -2.51
C ALA A 63 3.55 4.74 -1.30
N PHE A 64 2.57 5.09 -0.49
CA PHE A 64 2.15 4.29 0.65
C PHE A 64 0.67 3.93 0.57
N ALA A 65 0.33 2.73 1.02
CA ALA A 65 -1.05 2.33 1.29
C ALA A 65 -1.10 1.59 2.63
N ARG A 66 -2.10 1.89 3.45
CA ARG A 66 -2.37 1.14 4.68
C ARG A 66 -2.90 -0.27 4.32
N PRO A 67 -2.74 -1.27 5.20
CA PRO A 67 -3.25 -2.61 4.93
C PRO A 67 -4.75 -2.67 4.61
N ASP A 68 -5.55 -1.76 5.16
CA ASP A 68 -7.00 -1.63 4.91
C ASP A 68 -7.35 -0.77 3.68
N GLU A 69 -6.36 -0.15 3.04
CA GLU A 69 -6.52 0.56 1.76
C GLU A 69 -6.26 -0.33 0.54
N LEU A 70 -5.88 -1.60 0.76
CA LEU A 70 -5.60 -2.59 -0.26
C LEU A 70 -6.66 -3.68 -0.30
N HIS A 71 -6.97 -4.18 -1.48
CA HIS A 71 -7.92 -5.30 -1.67
C HIS A 71 -7.31 -6.35 -2.60
N ILE A 72 -7.59 -7.62 -2.32
CA ILE A 72 -7.01 -8.76 -3.04
C ILE A 72 -8.03 -9.35 -4.02
N HIS A 73 -7.59 -9.56 -5.26
CA HIS A 73 -8.38 -10.17 -6.32
C HIS A 73 -7.69 -11.46 -6.81
N ALA A 74 -8.48 -12.51 -7.00
CA ALA A 74 -8.01 -13.80 -7.51
C ALA A 74 -7.80 -13.84 -9.04
N GLN A 75 -8.27 -12.82 -9.75
CA GLN A 75 -8.20 -12.72 -11.20
C GLN A 75 -7.57 -11.39 -11.61
N PRO A 76 -6.92 -11.31 -12.78
CA PRO A 76 -6.37 -10.07 -13.29
C PRO A 76 -7.41 -8.96 -13.35
N GLN A 77 -7.04 -7.79 -12.85
CA GLN A 77 -7.80 -6.57 -12.95
C GLN A 77 -6.90 -5.42 -13.40
N GLU A 78 -7.49 -4.43 -14.05
CA GLU A 78 -6.79 -3.18 -14.36
C GLU A 78 -6.48 -2.40 -13.06
N ASN A 79 -5.52 -1.49 -13.12
CA ASN A 79 -5.13 -0.62 -12.01
C ASN A 79 -4.75 -1.39 -10.72
N CYS A 80 -4.13 -2.55 -10.89
CA CYS A 80 -3.70 -3.41 -9.79
C CYS A 80 -2.20 -3.66 -9.81
N ILE A 81 -1.66 -3.93 -8.63
CA ILE A 81 -0.29 -4.43 -8.43
C ILE A 81 -0.36 -5.95 -8.39
N GLN A 82 0.47 -6.65 -9.15
CA GLN A 82 0.51 -8.10 -9.09
C GLN A 82 1.41 -8.55 -7.93
N ALA A 83 0.91 -9.51 -7.16
CA ALA A 83 1.66 -10.08 -6.04
C ALA A 83 1.51 -11.61 -6.01
N THR A 84 2.38 -12.24 -5.21
CA THR A 84 2.28 -13.65 -4.85
C THR A 84 1.74 -13.75 -3.44
N PHE A 85 0.62 -14.44 -3.26
CA PHE A 85 0.07 -14.71 -1.94
C PHE A 85 0.96 -15.68 -1.17
N LEU A 86 1.35 -15.32 0.06
CA LEU A 86 2.19 -16.17 0.90
C LEU A 86 1.35 -16.95 1.92
N ARG A 87 0.62 -16.23 2.77
CA ARG A 87 -0.14 -16.81 3.89
C ARG A 87 -1.12 -15.82 4.51
N GLU A 88 -1.99 -16.33 5.37
CA GLU A 88 -2.82 -15.54 6.29
C GLU A 88 -2.28 -15.66 7.72
N VAL A 89 -2.36 -14.56 8.46
CA VAL A 89 -1.99 -14.47 9.87
C VAL A 89 -3.19 -13.94 10.65
N TRP A 90 -3.56 -14.65 11.72
CA TRP A 90 -4.65 -14.27 12.61
C TRP A 90 -4.09 -13.56 13.84
N ILE A 91 -4.37 -12.26 13.95
CA ILE A 91 -3.85 -11.41 15.02
C ILE A 91 -5.01 -10.71 15.71
N ALA A 92 -5.25 -11.06 16.98
CA ALA A 92 -6.25 -10.39 17.82
C ALA A 92 -7.65 -10.23 17.16
N GLY A 93 -8.10 -11.27 16.45
CA GLY A 93 -9.41 -11.27 15.77
C GLY A 93 -9.43 -10.59 14.41
N LYS A 94 -8.30 -10.10 13.91
CA LYS A 94 -8.11 -9.63 12.53
C LYS A 94 -7.37 -10.68 11.71
N VAL A 95 -7.65 -10.71 10.41
CA VAL A 95 -6.90 -11.51 9.45
C VAL A 95 -6.02 -10.58 8.64
N VAL A 96 -4.73 -10.87 8.58
CA VAL A 96 -3.78 -10.17 7.73
C VAL A 96 -3.28 -11.16 6.69
N ALA A 97 -3.43 -10.83 5.42
CA ALA A 97 -2.77 -11.55 4.34
C ALA A 97 -1.37 -10.96 4.12
N GLU A 98 -0.37 -11.83 4.10
CA GLU A 98 0.98 -11.50 3.69
C GLU A 98 1.21 -11.93 2.24
N LEU A 99 1.74 -11.01 1.45
CA LEU A 99 2.03 -11.19 0.04
C LEU A 99 3.43 -10.68 -0.29
N GLN A 100 3.91 -11.03 -1.48
CA GLN A 100 5.16 -10.52 -2.01
C GLN A 100 4.95 -9.91 -3.40
N ASP A 101 5.42 -8.68 -3.63
CA ASP A 101 5.41 -8.08 -4.96
C ASP A 101 6.46 -8.72 -5.90
N ARG A 102 6.48 -8.29 -7.17
CA ARG A 102 7.48 -8.79 -8.15
C ARG A 102 8.93 -8.42 -7.80
N GLN A 103 9.14 -7.45 -6.92
CA GLN A 103 10.45 -6.97 -6.50
C GLN A 103 10.95 -7.68 -5.22
N GLY A 104 10.11 -8.51 -4.60
CA GLY A 104 10.42 -9.26 -3.39
C GLY A 104 10.01 -8.56 -2.09
N ASN A 105 9.37 -7.38 -2.17
CA ASN A 105 8.90 -6.65 -0.99
C ASN A 105 7.66 -7.31 -0.39
N LEU A 106 7.60 -7.34 0.94
CA LEU A 106 6.43 -7.83 1.66
C LEU A 106 5.29 -6.80 1.59
N ILE A 107 4.08 -7.27 1.34
CA ILE A 107 2.85 -6.49 1.40
C ILE A 107 1.92 -7.15 2.42
N GLU A 108 1.38 -6.34 3.33
CA GLU A 108 0.36 -6.73 4.29
C GLU A 108 -1.00 -6.14 3.91
N ILE A 109 -2.04 -6.97 3.90
CA ILE A 109 -3.42 -6.54 3.63
C ILE A 109 -4.32 -6.99 4.76
N ALA A 110 -5.09 -6.07 5.31
CA ALA A 110 -6.09 -6.39 6.31
C ALA A 110 -7.34 -6.95 5.62
N LEU A 111 -7.72 -8.18 5.97
CA LEU A 111 -8.94 -8.81 5.46
C LEU A 111 -10.03 -8.76 6.53
N SER A 112 -11.26 -8.51 6.08
CA SER A 112 -12.44 -8.79 6.89
C SER A 112 -12.60 -10.29 7.12
N ALA A 113 -13.33 -10.66 8.17
CA ALA A 113 -13.64 -12.06 8.47
C ALA A 113 -14.51 -12.72 7.37
N GLU A 114 -15.21 -11.93 6.56
CA GLU A 114 -16.00 -12.42 5.42
C GLU A 114 -15.10 -12.69 4.22
N GLU A 115 -14.20 -11.77 3.87
CA GLU A 115 -13.22 -11.96 2.79
C GLU A 115 -12.33 -13.17 3.04
N ALA A 116 -11.82 -13.34 4.26
CA ALA A 116 -11.00 -14.50 4.64
C ALA A 116 -11.75 -15.84 4.57
N LYS A 117 -13.09 -15.83 4.64
CA LYS A 117 -13.92 -17.04 4.49
C LYS A 117 -14.28 -17.32 3.04
N LEU A 118 -14.56 -16.26 2.27
CA LEU A 118 -15.00 -16.34 0.88
C LEU A 118 -13.85 -16.66 -0.05
N HIS A 119 -12.68 -16.06 0.19
CA HIS A 119 -11.50 -16.28 -0.62
C HIS A 119 -10.66 -17.40 -0.02
N GLN A 120 -10.42 -18.45 -0.80
CA GLN A 120 -9.48 -19.53 -0.45
C GLN A 120 -8.17 -19.34 -1.21
N PHE A 121 -7.46 -18.25 -0.95
CA PHE A 121 -6.15 -18.01 -1.54
C PHE A 121 -5.17 -19.10 -1.08
N ARG A 122 -4.33 -19.57 -2.00
CA ARG A 122 -3.33 -20.60 -1.72
C ARG A 122 -1.92 -20.01 -1.72
N PRO A 123 -1.02 -20.47 -0.86
CA PRO A 123 0.39 -20.08 -0.93
C PRO A 123 0.95 -20.26 -2.35
N ASN A 124 1.75 -19.29 -2.78
CA ASN A 124 2.34 -19.19 -4.12
C ASN A 124 1.34 -18.92 -5.26
N GLN A 125 0.09 -18.55 -4.95
CA GLN A 125 -0.88 -18.11 -5.95
C GLN A 125 -0.60 -16.67 -6.38
N THR A 126 -0.60 -16.42 -7.69
CA THR A 126 -0.63 -15.06 -8.24
C THR A 126 -1.98 -14.39 -7.96
N VAL A 127 -1.93 -13.18 -7.43
CA VAL A 127 -3.10 -12.35 -7.12
C VAL A 127 -2.86 -10.90 -7.54
N TRP A 128 -3.94 -10.11 -7.56
CA TRP A 128 -3.93 -8.72 -8.00
C TRP A 128 -4.46 -7.81 -6.91
N LEU A 129 -3.75 -6.72 -6.65
CA LEU A 129 -4.01 -5.82 -5.53
C LEU A 129 -4.52 -4.49 -6.06
N SER A 130 -5.79 -4.18 -5.80
CA SER A 130 -6.33 -2.85 -6.08
C SER A 130 -6.13 -1.95 -4.87
N VAL A 131 -5.87 -0.67 -5.11
CA VAL A 131 -5.64 0.33 -4.07
C VAL A 131 -6.81 1.31 -4.03
N SER A 132 -7.41 1.52 -2.86
CA SER A 132 -8.48 2.51 -2.68
C SER A 132 -7.93 3.92 -2.47
N THR A 133 -6.83 4.04 -1.71
CA THR A 133 -6.09 5.29 -1.49
C THR A 133 -4.60 5.03 -1.54
N LEU A 134 -3.88 5.81 -2.34
CA LEU A 134 -2.43 5.74 -2.47
C LEU A 134 -1.85 7.11 -2.09
N HIS A 135 -1.01 7.15 -1.06
CA HIS A 135 -0.44 8.38 -0.51
C HIS A 135 0.95 8.60 -1.10
N LEU A 136 1.13 9.64 -1.91
CA LEU A 136 2.38 9.89 -2.63
C LEU A 136 3.22 10.95 -1.93
N PHE A 137 4.52 10.68 -1.87
CA PHE A 137 5.54 11.61 -1.41
C PHE A 137 6.67 11.67 -2.44
N GLU A 138 7.33 12.83 -2.55
CA GLU A 138 8.54 12.94 -3.34
C GLU A 138 9.60 11.99 -2.82
N ASN A 139 10.28 11.28 -3.72
CA ASN A 139 11.46 10.50 -3.35
C ASN A 139 12.64 11.46 -3.16
N GLN A 140 12.67 12.16 -2.03
CA GLN A 140 13.82 12.97 -1.66
C GLN A 140 14.93 12.02 -1.20
N VAL A 141 15.75 11.57 -2.16
CA VAL A 141 17.03 10.92 -1.87
C VAL A 141 17.84 11.94 -1.07
N ALA A 142 17.95 11.70 0.24
CA ALA A 142 18.82 12.47 1.12
C ALA A 142 20.29 12.17 0.86
#